data_AF-A0A1M5KRH4-F1
#
_entry.id   AF-A0A1M5KRH4-F1
#
_cell.length_a   1.000
_cell.length_b   1.000
_cell.length_c   1.000
_cell.angle_alpha   90.00
_cell.angle_beta   90.00
_cell.angle_gamma   90.00
#
_symmetry.space_group_name_H-M   'P 1'
#
loop_
_entity.id
_entity.type
_entity.pdbx_description
1 polymer ?
#
loop_
_entity_poly.entity_id
_entity_poly.type
_entity_poly.pdbx_seq_one_letter_code
_entity_poly.pdbx_strand_id
1 'polypeptide(L)'
;MAGVENEFPEIQSLNADKVSLNEEQGKVSYVYRKEVPRPAFVFEKSKNDAASQGFITIVYPYEENNAPEISILAHAGNDLEKGNLNISLTINGTKQEIKVKLNP
;
A
#
# COMPACT_ATOMS: atom_id res chain seq x y z
N MET A 1 9.43 -17.60 27.86
CA MET A 1 9.30 -16.23 27.30
C MET A 1 9.14 -16.41 25.81
N ALA A 2 7.92 -16.27 25.28
CA ALA A 2 7.71 -16.31 23.84
C ALA A 2 8.28 -15.01 23.26
N GLY A 3 9.17 -15.15 22.28
CA GLY A 3 9.67 -14.00 21.52
C GLY A 3 8.48 -13.35 20.82
N VAL A 4 8.38 -12.04 20.93
CA VAL A 4 7.50 -11.27 20.06
C VAL A 4 8.14 -11.36 18.68
N GLU A 5 7.61 -12.23 17.83
CA GLU A 5 7.92 -12.19 16.40
C GLU A 5 7.41 -10.84 15.90
N ASN A 6 8.32 -9.98 15.49
CA ASN A 6 7.96 -8.67 15.01
C ASN A 6 7.44 -8.84 13.56
N GLU A 7 6.15 -9.09 13.42
CA GLU A 7 5.45 -8.89 12.15
C GLU A 7 5.48 -7.39 11.84
N PHE A 8 6.40 -6.96 10.97
CA PHE A 8 6.34 -5.63 10.39
C PHE A 8 5.59 -5.75 9.07
N PRO A 9 4.52 -4.96 8.83
CA PRO A 9 3.90 -4.94 7.52
C PRO A 9 4.79 -4.17 6.54
N GLU A 10 4.99 -4.71 5.35
CA GLU A 10 5.43 -3.91 4.21
C GLU A 10 4.23 -3.11 3.70
N ILE A 11 4.43 -1.79 3.55
CA ILE A 11 3.45 -0.88 3.00
C ILE A 11 4.06 -0.21 1.77
N GLN A 12 3.58 -0.60 0.60
CA GLN A 12 4.16 -0.16 -0.66
C GLN A 12 3.07 0.45 -1.57
N SER A 13 3.37 1.60 -2.16
CA SER A 13 2.58 2.13 -3.26
C SER A 13 2.89 1.36 -4.54
N LEU A 14 1.85 0.84 -5.18
CA LEU A 14 1.90 0.11 -6.44
C LEU A 14 1.34 0.96 -7.60
N ASN A 15 1.45 2.28 -7.49
CA ASN A 15 1.01 3.19 -8.52
C ASN A 15 1.90 3.09 -9.76
N ALA A 16 1.29 3.11 -10.96
CA ALA A 16 2.02 3.15 -12.22
C ALA A 16 2.53 4.55 -12.56
N ASP A 17 1.87 5.59 -12.04
CA ASP A 17 2.26 6.98 -12.15
C ASP A 17 3.17 7.43 -11.00
N LYS A 18 3.83 8.58 -11.18
CA LYS A 18 4.80 9.09 -10.20
C LYS A 18 4.13 9.42 -8.87
N VAL A 19 4.66 8.82 -7.80
CA VAL A 19 4.31 9.07 -6.40
C VAL A 19 5.59 9.36 -5.62
N SER A 20 5.54 10.32 -4.70
CA SER A 20 6.60 10.53 -3.70
C SER A 20 6.23 9.87 -2.38
N LEU A 21 7.24 9.32 -1.70
CA LEU A 21 7.15 8.83 -0.33
C LEU A 21 7.89 9.83 0.57
N ASN A 22 7.19 10.40 1.55
CA ASN A 22 7.76 11.35 2.51
C ASN A 22 7.44 10.90 3.94
N GLU A 23 8.41 11.04 4.85
CA GLU A 23 8.18 10.83 6.29
C GLU A 23 7.45 12.01 6.92
N GLU A 24 6.65 11.73 7.95
CA GLU A 24 5.91 12.75 8.71
C GLU A 24 6.03 12.53 10.22
N GLN A 25 5.74 13.59 10.99
CA GLN A 25 5.66 13.48 12.44
C GLN A 25 4.35 12.82 12.86
N GLY A 26 4.43 11.57 13.32
CA GLY A 26 3.31 10.84 13.88
C GLY A 26 3.27 10.88 15.40
N LYS A 27 2.06 10.88 15.97
CA LYS A 27 1.82 10.67 17.40
C LYS A 27 0.71 9.66 17.64
N VAL A 28 0.75 8.99 18.78
CA VAL A 28 -0.34 8.13 19.28
C VAL A 28 -0.53 8.36 20.78
N SER A 29 -1.78 8.32 21.24
CA SER A 29 -2.16 8.52 22.63
C SER A 29 -2.96 7.32 23.13
N TYR A 30 -2.32 6.40 23.85
CA TYR A 30 -2.98 5.22 24.42
C TYR A 30 -3.78 5.54 25.69
N VAL A 31 -3.42 6.61 26.40
CA VAL A 31 -4.14 7.10 27.58
C VAL A 31 -4.23 8.62 27.54
N TYR A 32 -5.25 9.18 28.20
CA TYR A 32 -5.54 10.61 28.14
C TYR A 32 -4.32 11.47 28.54
N ARG A 33 -4.03 12.49 27.73
CA ARG A 33 -2.90 13.42 27.92
C ARG A 33 -1.52 12.77 27.94
N LYS A 34 -1.35 11.58 27.35
CA LYS A 34 -0.02 10.98 27.13
C LYS A 34 0.15 10.59 25.67
N GLU A 35 0.85 11.43 24.94
CA GLU A 35 1.25 11.18 23.56
C GLU A 35 2.66 10.58 23.51
N VAL A 36 2.88 9.64 22.61
CA VAL A 36 4.20 9.15 22.23
C VAL A 36 4.41 9.33 20.72
N PRO A 37 5.62 9.71 20.27
CA PRO A 37 5.95 9.72 18.86
C PRO A 37 5.80 8.33 18.24
N ARG A 38 5.39 8.27 16.98
CA ARG A 38 5.39 7.04 16.18
C ARG A 38 5.79 7.35 14.73
N PRO A 39 6.29 6.36 13.98
CA PRO A 39 6.47 6.51 12.54
C PRO A 39 5.16 6.91 11.85
N ALA A 40 5.29 7.84 10.91
CA ALA A 40 4.24 8.22 9.97
C ALA A 40 4.90 8.59 8.63
N PHE A 41 4.17 8.42 7.55
CA PHE A 41 4.61 8.72 6.20
C PHE A 41 3.40 8.92 5.30
N VAL A 42 3.63 9.49 4.12
CA VAL A 42 2.60 9.79 3.13
C VAL A 42 3.08 9.40 1.73
N PHE A 43 2.13 8.87 0.94
CA PHE A 43 2.27 8.75 -0.50
C PHE A 43 1.58 9.94 -1.17
N GLU A 44 2.33 10.78 -1.88
CA GLU A 44 1.81 12.01 -2.48
C GLU A 44 1.96 12.01 -4.00
N LYS A 45 0.99 12.62 -4.67
CA LYS A 45 1.08 12.99 -6.08
C LYS A 45 0.21 14.21 -6.38
N SER A 46 0.58 14.97 -7.40
CA SER A 46 -0.14 16.16 -7.81
C SER A 46 -1.41 15.82 -8.61
N LYS A 47 -2.53 16.49 -8.30
CA LYS A 47 -3.74 16.49 -9.13
C LYS A 47 -3.82 17.81 -9.87
N ASN A 48 -3.41 17.82 -11.14
CA ASN A 48 -3.25 19.05 -11.91
C ASN A 48 -4.47 19.41 -12.78
N ASP A 49 -5.44 18.50 -12.91
CA ASP A 49 -6.61 18.67 -13.75
C ASP A 49 -7.87 18.07 -13.09
N ALA A 50 -8.97 17.99 -13.87
CA ALA A 50 -10.24 17.43 -13.42
C ALA A 50 -10.25 15.89 -13.37
N ALA A 51 -9.27 15.20 -13.96
CA ALA A 51 -9.26 13.74 -14.01
C ALA A 51 -9.11 13.13 -12.62
N SER A 52 -9.68 11.94 -12.43
CA SER A 52 -9.59 11.23 -11.16
C SER A 52 -8.17 10.72 -10.93
N GLN A 53 -7.78 10.61 -9.66
CA GLN A 53 -6.49 10.08 -9.26
C GLN A 53 -6.71 8.84 -8.41
N GLY A 54 -6.20 7.69 -8.86
CA GLY A 54 -6.25 6.44 -8.12
C GLY A 54 -4.97 6.20 -7.32
N PHE A 55 -5.08 5.50 -6.19
CA PHE A 55 -3.95 4.92 -5.48
C PHE A 55 -4.19 3.42 -5.32
N ILE A 56 -3.14 2.63 -5.54
CA ILE A 56 -3.07 1.22 -5.22
C ILE A 56 -1.96 1.07 -4.19
N THR A 57 -2.31 0.54 -3.02
CA THR A 57 -1.37 0.29 -1.93
C THR A 57 -1.54 -1.15 -1.50
N ILE A 58 -0.42 -1.85 -1.32
CA ILE A 58 -0.41 -3.15 -0.66
C ILE A 58 0.04 -2.98 0.79
N VAL A 59 -0.65 -3.69 1.69
CA VAL A 59 -0.25 -3.88 3.08
C VAL A 59 -0.03 -5.36 3.24
N TYR A 60 1.21 -5.78 3.39
CA TYR A 60 1.60 -7.17 3.37
C TYR A 60 2.37 -7.54 4.65
N PRO A 61 1.79 -8.35 5.55
CA PRO A 61 2.52 -8.87 6.70
C PRO A 61 3.58 -9.87 6.24
N TYR A 62 4.78 -9.82 6.85
CA TYR A 62 5.84 -10.80 6.61
C TYR A 62 6.56 -11.12 7.92
N GLU A 63 6.96 -12.38 8.10
CA GLU A 63 7.55 -12.90 9.33
C GLU A 63 9.09 -12.89 9.30
N GLU A 64 9.68 -12.80 8.11
CA GLU A 64 11.13 -12.88 7.92
C GLU A 64 11.79 -11.50 7.97
N ASN A 65 13.10 -11.44 8.22
CA ASN A 65 13.85 -10.16 8.15
C ASN A 65 13.99 -9.60 6.72
N ASN A 66 13.50 -10.30 5.70
CA ASN A 66 13.57 -9.89 4.31
C ASN A 66 12.18 -9.45 3.84
N ALA A 67 12.06 -8.17 3.48
CA ALA A 67 10.86 -7.66 2.84
C ALA A 67 10.62 -8.40 1.51
N PRO A 68 9.38 -8.82 1.21
CA PRO A 68 9.07 -9.49 -0.05
C PRO A 68 9.33 -8.61 -1.26
N GLU A 69 9.76 -9.22 -2.37
CA GLU A 69 9.79 -8.54 -3.65
C GLU A 69 8.35 -8.52 -4.22
N ILE A 70 7.73 -7.34 -4.22
CA ILE A 70 6.37 -7.15 -4.71
C ILE A 70 6.37 -6.29 -5.98
N SER A 71 5.68 -6.78 -7.01
CA SER A 71 5.45 -6.02 -8.25
C SER A 71 4.01 -6.18 -8.75
N ILE A 72 3.56 -5.19 -9.52
CA ILE A 72 2.21 -5.12 -10.09
C ILE A 72 2.29 -4.98 -11.62
N LEU A 73 1.34 -5.61 -12.30
CA LEU A 73 1.09 -5.41 -13.72
C LEU A 73 -0.40 -5.15 -13.94
N ALA A 74 -0.76 -4.00 -14.51
CA ALA A 74 -2.14 -3.73 -14.91
C ALA A 74 -2.45 -4.39 -16.26
N HIS A 75 -3.62 -5.03 -16.35
CA HIS A 75 -4.11 -5.65 -17.58
C HIS A 75 -5.11 -4.78 -18.31
N ALA A 76 -5.43 -5.17 -19.55
CA ALA A 76 -6.54 -4.59 -20.29
C ALA A 76 -7.85 -4.67 -19.49
N GLY A 77 -8.61 -3.57 -19.46
CA GLY A 77 -9.85 -3.47 -18.71
C GLY A 77 -9.68 -3.12 -17.22
N ASN A 78 -8.45 -2.91 -16.74
CA ASN A 78 -8.22 -2.24 -15.47
C ASN A 78 -8.65 -0.77 -15.58
N ASP A 79 -9.66 -0.38 -14.81
CA ASP A 79 -10.28 0.94 -14.85
C ASP A 79 -10.77 1.27 -13.43
N LEU A 80 -9.94 1.99 -12.68
CA LEU A 80 -10.23 2.36 -11.30
C LEU A 80 -11.44 3.31 -11.20
N GLU A 81 -11.68 4.16 -12.21
CA GLU A 81 -12.83 5.08 -12.22
C GLU A 81 -14.16 4.32 -12.32
N LYS A 82 -14.19 3.26 -13.15
CA LYS A 82 -15.34 2.36 -13.26
C LYS A 82 -15.37 1.26 -12.20
N GLY A 83 -14.40 1.25 -11.29
CA GLY A 83 -14.25 0.23 -10.25
C GLY A 83 -13.88 -1.16 -10.79
N ASN A 84 -13.30 -1.28 -11.98
CA ASN A 84 -12.80 -2.54 -12.51
C ASN A 84 -11.33 -2.69 -12.16
N LEU A 85 -11.01 -3.60 -11.24
CA LEU A 85 -9.63 -3.97 -10.94
C LEU A 85 -9.27 -5.22 -11.76
N ASN A 86 -8.23 -5.13 -12.60
CA ASN A 86 -7.71 -6.26 -13.36
C ASN A 86 -6.18 -6.19 -13.40
N ILE A 87 -5.53 -6.85 -12.45
CA ILE A 87 -4.09 -6.76 -12.24
C ILE A 87 -3.48 -8.15 -12.00
N SER A 88 -2.19 -8.27 -12.24
CA SER A 88 -1.36 -9.34 -11.67
C SER A 88 -0.49 -8.76 -10.58
N LEU A 89 -0.51 -9.42 -9.43
CA LEU A 89 0.38 -9.17 -8.31
C LEU A 89 1.41 -10.31 -8.28
N THR A 90 2.69 -9.97 -8.26
CA THR A 90 3.77 -10.94 -8.10
C THR A 90 4.45 -10.69 -6.76
N ILE A 91 4.47 -11.70 -5.89
CA ILE A 91 5.13 -11.66 -4.58
C ILE A 91 6.17 -12.76 -4.56
N ASN A 92 7.45 -12.42 -4.40
CA ASN A 92 8.57 -13.38 -4.39
C ASN A 92 8.54 -14.35 -5.59
N GLY A 93 8.26 -13.81 -6.78
CA GLY A 93 8.15 -14.59 -8.02
C GLY A 93 6.84 -15.37 -8.19
N THR A 94 5.97 -15.44 -7.17
CA THR A 94 4.66 -16.10 -7.28
C THR A 94 3.62 -15.12 -7.79
N LYS A 95 3.01 -15.44 -8.94
CA LYS A 95 2.01 -14.59 -9.60
C LYS A 95 0.60 -14.94 -9.16
N GLN A 96 -0.18 -13.94 -8.78
CA GLN A 96 -1.61 -14.01 -8.52
C GLN A 96 -2.37 -13.02 -9.41
N GLU A 97 -3.48 -13.46 -10.01
CA GLU A 97 -4.37 -12.58 -10.76
C GLU A 97 -5.52 -12.08 -9.87
N ILE A 98 -5.76 -10.78 -9.90
CA ILE A 98 -6.82 -10.11 -9.16
C ILE A 98 -7.73 -9.43 -10.18
N LYS A 99 -8.92 -9.99 -10.36
CA LYS A 99 -9.96 -9.45 -11.23
C LYS A 99 -11.26 -9.28 -10.47
N VAL A 100 -11.60 -8.05 -10.12
CA VAL A 100 -12.70 -7.72 -9.21
C VAL A 100 -13.41 -6.44 -9.66
N LYS A 101 -14.73 -6.38 -9.44
CA LYS A 101 -15.50 -5.14 -9.53
C LYS A 101 -15.67 -4.56 -8.13
N LEU A 102 -15.03 -3.42 -7.86
CA LEU A 102 -14.97 -2.75 -6.56
C LEU A 102 -16.30 -2.08 -6.19
N ASN A 103 -17.04 -1.61 -7.19
CA ASN A 103 -18.38 -1.05 -7.04
C ASN A 103 -19.39 -1.99 -7.72
N PRO A 104 -20.09 -2.87 -6.98
CA PRO A 104 -21.07 -3.78 -7.55
C PRO A 104 -22.18 -3.03 -8.30
#